data_AF-A0A1F6ID67-F1
#
_entry.id   AF-A0A1F6ID67-F1
#
_cell.length_a   1.000
_cell.length_b   1.000
_cell.length_c   1.000
_cell.angle_alpha   90.00
_cell.angle_beta   90.00
_cell.angle_gamma   90.00
#
_symmetry.space_group_name_H-M   'P 1'
#
loop_
_entity.id
_entity.type
_entity.pdbx_description
1 polymer ?
#
loop_
_entity_poly.entity_id
_entity_poly.type
_entity_poly.pdbx_seq_one_letter_code
_entity_poly.pdbx_strand_id
1 'polypeptide(L)' 'MILNILAIIIALVLIILILLQMQGSGLSSAFGGGGEFYRSRQSIEKLLVLATAIFSIIFGVLSIILLIPQ' A
#
# COMPACT_ATOMS: atom_id res chain seq x y z
N MET A 1 7.05 -25.28 -3.15
CA MET A 1 8.27 -24.63 -2.61
C MET A 1 8.57 -23.29 -3.29
N ILE A 2 8.71 -23.22 -4.63
CA ILE A 2 8.89 -21.95 -5.34
C ILE A 2 7.76 -20.93 -5.08
N LEU A 3 6.49 -21.39 -5.08
CA LEU A 3 5.33 -20.51 -4.84
C LEU A 3 5.36 -19.84 -3.46
N ASN A 4 5.77 -20.57 -2.41
CA ASN A 4 5.87 -20.03 -1.05
C ASN A 4 6.97 -18.96 -0.96
N ILE A 5 8.11 -19.18 -1.63
CA ILE A 5 9.22 -18.20 -1.65
C ILE A 5 8.78 -16.92 -2.35
N LEU A 6 8.10 -17.03 -3.49
CA LEU A 6 7.52 -15.88 -4.21
C LEU A 6 6.49 -15.13 -3.34
N ALA A 7 5.61 -15.83 -2.65
CA ALA A 7 4.61 -15.23 -1.77
C ALA A 7 5.26 -14.42 -0.62
N ILE A 8 6.33 -14.95 0.00
CA ILE A 8 7.07 -14.27 1.05
C ILE A 8 7.74 -12.99 0.52
N ILE A 9 8.37 -13.05 -0.65
CA ILE A 9 9.03 -11.89 -1.26
C ILE A 9 8.00 -10.79 -1.58
N ILE A 10 6.87 -11.15 -2.18
CA ILE A 10 5.81 -10.19 -2.53
C ILE A 10 5.20 -9.58 -1.26
N ALA A 11 5.01 -10.37 -0.20
CA ALA A 11 4.52 -9.87 1.08
C ALA A 11 5.47 -8.83 1.70
N LEU A 12 6.78 -9.07 1.68
CA LEU A 12 7.78 -8.13 2.19
C LEU A 12 7.80 -6.82 1.41
N VAL A 13 7.74 -6.88 0.07
CA VAL A 13 7.66 -5.68 -0.79
C VAL A 13 6.40 -4.89 -0.48
N LEU A 14 5.25 -5.56 -0.30
CA LEU A 14 4.00 -4.90 0.09
C LEU A 14 4.08 -4.21 1.44
N ILE A 15 4.69 -4.85 2.45
CA ILE A 15 4.89 -4.24 3.77
C ILE A 15 5.70 -2.94 3.64
N ILE A 16 6.81 -2.98 2.89
CA ILE A 16 7.65 -1.79 2.67
C ILE A 16 6.87 -0.68 1.97
N LEU A 17 6.10 -1.03 0.92
CA LEU A 17 5.26 -0.07 0.20
C LEU A 17 4.20 0.56 1.12
N ILE A 18 3.52 -0.22 1.95
CA ILE A 18 2.50 0.25 2.89
C ILE A 18 3.09 1.20 3.94
N LEU A 19 4.27 0.88 4.48
CA LEU A 19 4.94 1.75 5.44
C LEU A 19 5.34 3.09 4.79
N LEU A 20 5.78 3.09 3.54
CA LEU A 20 6.11 4.32 2.80
C LEU A 20 4.86 5.18 2.49
N GLN A 21 3.67 4.59 2.49
CA GLN A 21 2.40 5.31 2.30
C GLN A 21 1.88 6.01 3.55
N MET A 22 2.46 5.79 4.74
CA MET A 22 2.07 6.48 5.96
C MET A 22 2.50 7.96 5.93
N GLN A 23 1.94 8.73 5.00
CA GLN A 23 2.04 10.18 4.98
C GLN A 23 0.85 10.75 5.76
N GLY A 24 1.08 10.98 7.06
CA GLY A 24 0.61 12.15 7.81
C GLY A 24 -0.87 12.54 7.84
N SER A 25 -1.80 11.75 7.28
CA SER A 25 -3.26 12.01 7.36
C SER A 25 -3.78 11.66 8.77
N GLY A 26 -3.25 12.35 9.76
CA GLY A 26 -3.81 12.36 11.10
C GLY A 26 -5.13 13.14 11.11
N LEU A 27 -5.92 12.88 12.15
CA LEU A 27 -7.15 13.59 12.51
C LEU A 27 -7.03 15.13 12.43
N SER A 28 -5.82 15.71 12.43
CA SER A 28 -5.59 17.16 12.28
C SER A 28 -6.18 17.77 11.00
N SER A 29 -6.29 16.99 9.92
CA SER A 29 -6.98 17.41 8.68
C SER A 29 -8.51 17.45 8.83
N ALA A 30 -9.09 16.63 9.72
CA ALA A 30 -10.53 16.58 10.01
C ALA A 30 -10.97 17.61 11.07
N PHE A 31 -10.04 18.11 11.90
CA PHE A 31 -10.31 19.07 12.97
C PHE A 31 -9.95 20.54 12.64
N GLY A 32 -9.80 20.89 11.36
CA GLY A 32 -9.64 22.29 10.95
C GLY A 32 -8.25 22.88 11.23
N GLY A 33 -7.18 22.08 11.08
CA GLY A 33 -5.80 22.55 11.17
C GLY A 33 -5.49 23.64 10.14
N GLY A 34 -5.51 24.89 10.58
CA GLY A 34 -5.36 26.07 9.75
C GLY A 34 -3.99 26.18 9.05
N GLY A 35 -4.03 26.63 7.80
CA GLY A 35 -3.15 27.71 7.37
C GLY A 35 -1.76 27.37 6.82
N GLU A 36 -1.36 26.11 6.65
CA GLU A 36 -0.08 25.79 6.00
C GLU A 36 -0.30 25.18 4.61
N PHE A 37 -0.02 26.02 3.62
CA PHE A 37 0.17 25.77 2.19
C PHE A 37 0.35 24.28 1.78
N TYR A 38 -0.76 23.58 1.51
CA TYR A 38 -0.77 22.30 0.77
C TYR A 38 -0.54 22.55 -0.74
N ARG A 39 0.56 23.23 -1.09
CA ARG A 39 0.91 23.42 -2.50
C ARG A 39 1.61 22.16 -3.01
N SER A 40 0.83 21.35 -3.72
CA SER A 40 1.28 20.50 -4.83
C SER A 40 2.28 19.37 -4.52
N ARG A 41 1.90 18.43 -3.64
CA ARG A 41 2.50 17.06 -3.60
C ARG A 41 1.48 15.93 -3.85
N GLN A 42 0.24 16.28 -4.22
CA GLN A 42 -0.88 15.34 -4.42
C GLN A 42 -0.64 14.25 -5.49
N SER A 43 0.30 14.46 -6.43
CA SER A 43 0.48 13.53 -7.55
C SER A 43 1.21 12.25 -7.15
N ILE A 44 2.22 12.34 -6.27
CA ILE A 44 3.05 11.19 -5.89
C ILE A 44 2.31 10.33 -4.87
N GLU A 45 1.62 10.95 -3.91
CA GLU A 45 0.79 10.23 -2.94
C GLU A 45 -0.34 9.45 -3.62
N LYS A 46 -1.09 10.07 -4.54
CA LYS A 46 -2.17 9.39 -5.27
C LYS A 46 -1.64 8.20 -6.09
N LEU A 47 -0.47 8.33 -6.70
CA LEU A 47 0.17 7.23 -7.44
C LEU A 47 0.62 6.09 -6.52
N LEU A 48 1.20 6.40 -5.35
CA LEU A 48 1.63 5.39 -4.37
C LEU A 48 0.44 4.61 -3.79
N VAL A 49 -0.65 5.29 -3.48
CA VAL A 49 -1.88 4.66 -2.98
C VAL A 49 -2.53 3.79 -4.05
N LEU A 50 -2.63 4.28 -5.29
CA LEU A 50 -3.17 3.50 -6.41
C LEU A 50 -2.31 2.25 -6.69
N ALA A 51 -0.98 2.42 -6.75
CA ALA A 51 -0.06 1.30 -6.96
C ALA A 51 -0.23 0.24 -5.89
N THR A 52 -0.34 0.64 -4.63
CA THR A 52 -0.47 -0.32 -3.52
C THR A 52 -1.82 -1.01 -3.51
N ALA A 53 -2.91 -0.31 -3.85
CA ALA A 53 -4.21 -0.94 -4.02
C ALA A 53 -4.15 -2.05 -5.09
N ILE A 54 -3.51 -1.78 -6.24
CA ILE A 54 -3.31 -2.77 -7.31
C ILE A 54 -2.48 -3.96 -6.82
N PHE A 55 -1.32 -3.70 -6.19
CA PHE A 55 -0.44 -4.76 -5.69
C PHE A 55 -1.09 -5.57 -4.55
N SER A 56 -1.90 -4.93 -3.71
CA SER A 56 -2.64 -5.60 -2.62
C SER A 56 -3.69 -6.56 -3.16
N ILE A 57 -4.44 -6.17 -4.20
CA ILE A 57 -5.40 -7.04 -4.87
C ILE A 57 -4.68 -8.24 -5.51
N ILE A 58 -3.58 -8.00 -6.23
CA ILE A 58 -2.77 -9.06 -6.84
C ILE A 58 -2.27 -10.05 -5.79
N PHE A 59 -1.74 -9.57 -4.67
CA PHE A 59 -1.30 -10.42 -3.57
C PHE A 59 -2.44 -11.22 -2.95
N GLY A 60 -3.62 -10.62 -2.76
CA GLY A 60 -4.80 -11.34 -2.29
C GLY A 60 -5.18 -12.50 -3.21
N VAL A 61 -5.18 -12.27 -4.53
CA VAL A 61 -5.45 -13.30 -5.53
C VAL A 61 -4.38 -14.40 -5.50
N LEU A 62 -3.10 -14.04 -5.45
CA LEU A 62 -2.01 -15.02 -5.31
C LEU A 62 -2.12 -15.83 -4.01
N SER A 63 -2.52 -15.20 -2.91
CA SER A 63 -2.70 -15.86 -1.62
C SER A 63 -3.84 -16.90 -1.68
N ILE A 64 -4.95 -16.57 -2.35
CA ILE A 64 -6.05 -17.51 -2.57
C ILE A 64 -5.60 -18.68 -3.47
N ILE A 65 -4.86 -18.41 -4.54
CA ILE A 65 -4.34 -19.45 -5.44
C ILE A 65 -3.36 -20.38 -4.71
N LEU A 66 -2.53 -19.84 -3.80
CA LEU A 66 -1.62 -20.61 -2.96
C LEU A 66 -2.39 -21.47 -1.93
N LEU A 67 -3.53 -20.97 -1.43
CA LEU A 67 -4.37 -21.69 -0.46
C LEU A 67 -5.03 -22.93 -1.09
N ILE A 68 -5.29 -22.92 -2.40
CA ILE A 68 -5.83 -24.10 -3.10
C ILE A 68 -4.78 -25.21 -3.05
N PRO A 69 -5.02 -26.28 -2.27
CA PRO A 69 -4.09 -27.39 -2.21
C PRO A 69 -4.12 -28.09 -3.57
N GLN A 70 -2.93 -28.24 -4.16
CA GLN A 70 -2.68 -29.21 -5.23
C GLN A 70 -2.74 -30.62 -4.62
#